data_AF-A0A7S3CMA6-F1
#
_entry.id   AF-A0A7S3CMA6-F1
#
_cell.length_a   1.000
_cell.length_b   1.000
_cell.length_c   1.000
_cell.angle_alpha   90.00
_cell.angle_beta   90.00
_cell.angle_gamma   90.00
#
_symmetry.space_group_name_H-M   'P 1'
#
loop_
_entity.id
_entity.type
_entity.pdbx_description
1 polymer ?
#
loop_
_entity_poly.entity_id
_entity_poly.type
_entity_poly.pdbx_seq_one_letter_code
_entity_poly.pdbx_strand_id
1 'polypeptide(L)'
;QPMALLQAKDFLMGLYERVLSGQTSIREKLGIGAASLIFSSLSYLWYLGVFYTPRPVVGKLESIKHFFYYQHKCPVPELGGRVMGLVMKMVFNPALFDLEKKDFKFMGCCQSIYYDDPNQLVDQRDFRAVFGYAVTESLSADQVEEVLRHDSSLKHEGEIAESKCITTYFPWRNKLSYSIGAKKAYPALDAFFRENQSSLGLPERKLSLERSMEKEGRIEYYCGFDEKTQERFLSLMTLPRGEYK
;
A
#
# COMPACT_ATOMS: atom_id res chain seq x y z
N GLN A 1 16.23 14.30 -25.44
CA GLN A 1 16.01 14.44 -23.99
C GLN A 1 17.27 14.69 -23.14
N PRO A 2 18.49 14.19 -23.44
CA PRO A 2 19.68 14.51 -22.62
C PRO A 2 20.18 15.96 -22.77
N MET A 3 19.97 16.59 -23.94
CA MET A 3 20.45 17.95 -24.23
C MET A 3 19.76 19.05 -23.40
N ALA A 4 18.46 18.90 -23.11
CA ALA A 4 17.71 19.85 -22.28
C ALA A 4 18.13 19.81 -20.80
N LEU A 5 18.56 18.64 -20.31
CA LEU A 5 19.04 18.46 -18.95
C LEU A 5 20.42 19.09 -18.73
N LEU A 6 21.31 19.02 -19.73
CA LEU A 6 22.59 19.72 -19.70
C LEU A 6 22.41 21.24 -19.70
N GLN A 7 21.57 21.76 -20.59
CA GLN A 7 21.30 23.20 -20.68
C GLN A 7 20.67 23.76 -19.39
N ALA A 8 19.76 23.00 -18.77
CA ALA A 8 19.18 23.37 -17.48
C ALA A 8 20.24 23.38 -16.36
N LYS A 9 21.15 22.41 -16.34
CA LYS A 9 22.25 22.35 -15.36
C LYS A 9 23.17 23.56 -15.49
N ASP A 10 23.65 23.88 -16.69
CA ASP A 10 24.60 24.97 -16.90
C ASP A 10 23.96 26.33 -16.56
N PHE A 11 22.68 26.50 -16.89
CA PHE A 11 21.91 27.67 -16.48
C PHE A 11 21.80 27.80 -14.95
N LEU A 12 21.49 26.71 -14.25
CA LEU A 12 21.37 26.70 -12.79
C LEU A 12 22.72 26.97 -12.11
N MET A 13 23.81 26.41 -12.62
CA MET A 13 25.17 26.67 -12.10
C MET A 13 25.58 28.14 -12.30
N GLY A 14 25.36 28.71 -13.48
CA GLY A 14 25.65 30.14 -13.73
C GLY A 14 24.75 31.10 -12.93
N LEU A 15 23.54 30.69 -12.57
CA LEU A 15 22.68 31.43 -11.65
C LEU A 15 23.22 31.38 -10.21
N TYR A 16 23.66 30.20 -9.76
CA TYR A 16 24.25 30.00 -8.43
C TYR A 16 25.53 30.82 -8.23
N GLU A 17 26.44 30.83 -9.21
CA GLU A 17 27.67 31.61 -9.16
C GLU A 17 27.41 33.13 -9.07
N ARG A 18 26.40 33.64 -9.80
CA ARG A 18 25.99 35.06 -9.73
C ARG A 18 25.36 35.44 -8.40
N VAL A 19 24.66 34.51 -7.74
CA VAL A 19 24.13 34.73 -6.39
C VAL A 19 25.27 34.82 -5.38
N LEU A 20 26.24 33.91 -5.46
CA LEU A 20 27.40 33.89 -4.57
C LEU A 20 28.33 35.08 -4.75
N SER A 21 28.52 35.56 -5.98
CA SER A 21 29.37 36.73 -6.28
C SER A 21 28.76 38.07 -5.84
N GLY A 22 27.53 38.07 -5.33
CA GLY A 22 26.84 39.29 -4.90
C GLY A 22 26.37 40.19 -6.04
N GLN A 23 26.52 39.75 -7.31
CA GLN A 23 26.18 40.50 -8.52
C GLN A 23 24.68 40.53 -8.85
N THR A 24 23.83 40.03 -7.95
CA THR A 24 22.37 39.98 -8.13
C THR A 24 21.65 41.09 -7.37
N SER A 25 20.72 41.75 -8.04
CA SER A 25 19.80 42.72 -7.44
C SER A 25 18.86 42.05 -6.44
N ILE A 26 18.25 42.84 -5.55
CA ILE A 26 17.27 42.33 -4.56
C ILE A 26 16.09 41.65 -5.26
N ARG A 27 15.61 42.19 -6.39
CA ARG A 27 14.52 41.59 -7.18
C ARG A 27 14.90 40.22 -7.75
N GLU A 28 16.12 40.09 -8.27
CA GLU A 28 16.64 38.81 -8.76
C GLU A 28 16.76 37.80 -7.62
N LYS A 29 17.26 38.22 -6.45
CA LYS A 29 17.34 37.35 -5.26
C LYS A 29 15.95 36.85 -4.82
N LEU A 30 14.93 37.71 -4.82
CA LEU A 30 13.55 37.33 -4.51
C LEU A 30 12.97 36.36 -5.57
N GLY A 31 13.22 36.63 -6.85
CA GLY A 31 12.79 35.74 -7.94
C GLY A 31 13.44 34.36 -7.86
N ILE A 32 14.73 34.30 -7.55
CA ILE A 32 15.46 33.03 -7.34
C ILE A 32 14.90 32.30 -6.13
N GLY A 33 14.69 32.98 -5.01
CA GLY A 33 14.08 32.39 -3.81
C GLY A 33 12.70 31.78 -4.08
N ALA A 34 11.84 32.50 -4.79
CA ALA A 34 10.52 32.00 -5.19
C ALA A 34 10.62 30.78 -6.12
N ALA A 35 11.51 30.82 -7.12
CA ALA A 35 11.74 29.71 -8.03
C ALA A 35 12.26 28.45 -7.30
N SER A 36 13.19 28.61 -6.35
CA SER A 36 13.68 27.51 -5.53
C SER A 36 12.57 26.88 -4.70
N LEU A 37 11.71 27.69 -4.06
CA LEU A 37 10.56 27.18 -3.30
C LEU A 37 9.59 26.38 -4.17
N ILE A 38 9.29 26.88 -5.38
CA ILE A 38 8.45 26.16 -6.35
C ILE A 38 9.11 24.85 -6.75
N PHE A 39 10.40 24.86 -7.10
CA PHE A 39 11.12 23.67 -7.53
C PHE A 39 11.22 22.63 -6.41
N SER A 40 11.53 23.03 -5.18
CA SER A 40 11.54 22.15 -4.01
C SER A 40 10.16 21.56 -3.75
N SER A 41 9.09 22.36 -3.88
CA SER A 41 7.72 21.88 -3.72
C SER A 41 7.33 20.86 -4.80
N LEU A 42 7.63 21.15 -6.06
CA LEU A 42 7.37 20.22 -7.17
C LEU A 42 8.19 18.93 -7.04
N SER A 43 9.45 19.05 -6.61
CA SER A 43 10.32 17.90 -6.36
C SER A 43 9.78 17.04 -5.22
N TYR A 44 9.26 17.66 -4.15
CA TYR A 44 8.63 16.94 -3.05
C TYR A 44 7.32 16.26 -3.49
N LEU A 45 6.47 16.93 -4.28
CA LEU A 45 5.26 16.32 -4.84
C LEU A 45 5.58 15.16 -5.78
N TRP A 46 6.64 15.27 -6.58
CA TRP A 46 7.17 14.19 -7.40
C TRP A 46 7.65 13.01 -6.54
N TYR A 47 8.43 13.30 -5.50
CA TYR A 47 8.91 12.30 -4.55
C TYR A 47 7.75 11.53 -3.88
N LEU A 48 6.68 12.23 -3.50
CA LEU A 48 5.46 11.63 -2.94
C LEU A 48 4.63 10.83 -3.96
N GLY A 49 4.96 10.87 -5.25
CA GLY A 49 4.22 10.17 -6.30
C GLY A 49 2.96 10.91 -6.79
N VAL A 50 2.79 12.19 -6.49
CA VAL A 50 1.59 12.95 -6.91
C VAL A 50 1.38 12.88 -8.43
N PHE A 51 2.46 12.89 -9.21
CA PHE A 51 2.43 12.78 -10.68
C PHE A 51 2.47 11.34 -11.19
N TYR A 52 2.60 10.35 -10.32
CA TYR A 52 2.58 8.94 -10.70
C TYR A 52 1.15 8.49 -11.01
N THR A 53 0.94 7.84 -12.16
CA THR A 53 -0.36 7.31 -12.56
C THR A 53 -0.32 5.78 -12.50
N PRO A 54 -1.07 5.15 -11.57
CA PRO A 54 -1.19 3.70 -11.51
C PRO A 54 -1.69 3.15 -12.84
N ARG A 55 -1.07 2.06 -13.28
CA ARG A 55 -1.43 1.33 -14.50
C ARG A 55 -1.85 -0.07 -14.10
N PRO A 56 -3.15 -0.33 -13.97
CA PRO A 56 -3.66 -1.68 -13.75
C PRO A 56 -3.26 -2.61 -14.89
N VAL A 57 -2.87 -3.82 -14.54
CA VAL A 57 -2.58 -4.91 -15.47
C VAL A 57 -3.15 -6.20 -14.91
N VAL A 58 -3.38 -7.20 -15.77
CA VAL A 58 -3.60 -8.57 -15.32
C VAL A 58 -2.26 -9.12 -14.85
N GLY A 59 -2.20 -9.53 -13.60
CA GLY A 59 -1.01 -10.07 -12.95
C GLY A 59 -1.37 -11.23 -12.05
N LYS A 60 -0.55 -11.41 -11.02
CA LYS A 60 -0.70 -12.49 -10.05
C LYS A 60 -0.44 -11.98 -8.65
N LEU A 61 -1.21 -12.49 -7.69
CA LEU A 61 -0.86 -12.45 -6.28
C LEU A 61 0.00 -13.68 -6.00
N GLU A 62 1.21 -13.46 -5.50
CA GLU A 62 2.12 -14.53 -5.10
C GLU A 62 1.50 -15.40 -3.98
N SER A 63 1.91 -16.67 -3.91
CA SER A 63 1.43 -17.56 -2.87
C SER A 63 1.79 -17.06 -1.48
N ILE A 64 0.82 -17.13 -0.56
CA ILE A 64 0.98 -16.84 0.86
C ILE A 64 0.99 -18.18 1.57
N LYS A 65 2.05 -18.51 2.29
CA LYS A 65 2.15 -19.78 3.02
C LYS A 65 1.48 -19.71 4.38
N HIS A 66 1.61 -18.57 5.06
CA HIS A 66 0.94 -18.31 6.32
C HIS A 66 0.47 -16.86 6.36
N PHE A 67 -0.77 -16.63 6.77
CA PHE A 67 -1.30 -15.29 6.99
C PHE A 67 -1.75 -15.15 8.44
N PHE A 68 -1.06 -14.29 9.19
CA PHE A 68 -1.39 -13.98 10.58
C PHE A 68 -2.13 -12.66 10.63
N TYR A 69 -3.38 -12.65 11.11
CA TYR A 69 -4.25 -11.51 10.87
C TYR A 69 -5.25 -11.20 11.99
N TYR A 70 -5.75 -9.97 11.98
CA TYR A 70 -6.89 -9.51 12.77
C TYR A 70 -8.02 -9.09 11.84
N GLN A 71 -9.26 -9.30 12.29
CA GLN A 71 -10.43 -8.75 11.65
C GLN A 71 -10.83 -7.45 12.34
N HIS A 72 -11.24 -6.46 11.56
CA HIS A 72 -11.71 -5.18 12.05
C HIS A 72 -13.04 -4.83 11.41
N LYS A 73 -13.90 -4.21 12.21
CA LYS A 73 -15.09 -3.47 11.75
C LYS A 73 -14.96 -2.08 12.38
N CYS A 74 -14.65 -1.08 11.56
CA CYS A 74 -14.37 0.27 12.05
C CYS A 74 -14.61 1.34 10.97
N PRO A 75 -14.75 2.62 11.36
CA PRO A 75 -14.83 3.73 10.41
C PRO A 75 -13.58 3.83 9.53
N VAL A 76 -13.76 4.21 8.27
CA VAL A 76 -12.65 4.41 7.30
C VAL A 76 -11.54 5.34 7.84
N PRO A 77 -11.84 6.47 8.51
CA PRO A 77 -10.79 7.32 9.08
C PRO A 77 -9.91 6.64 10.14
N GLU A 78 -10.38 5.57 10.78
CA GLU A 78 -9.62 4.82 11.79
C GLU A 78 -8.70 3.75 11.22
N LEU A 79 -8.80 3.40 9.94
CA LEU A 79 -8.04 2.30 9.34
C LEU A 79 -6.53 2.46 9.52
N GLY A 80 -6.01 3.68 9.33
CA GLY A 80 -4.58 3.95 9.51
C GLY A 80 -4.09 3.69 10.94
N GLY A 81 -4.94 3.94 11.95
CA GLY A 81 -4.64 3.61 13.35
C GLY A 81 -4.64 2.11 13.60
N ARG A 82 -5.56 1.37 12.97
CA ARG A 82 -5.63 -0.10 13.07
C ARG A 82 -4.44 -0.78 12.40
N VAL A 83 -4.03 -0.33 11.21
CA VAL A 83 -2.83 -0.81 10.51
C VAL A 83 -1.57 -0.55 11.34
N MET A 84 -1.43 0.65 11.92
CA MET A 84 -0.30 0.93 12.83
C MET A 84 -0.34 0.03 14.08
N GLY A 85 -1.52 -0.19 14.66
CA GLY A 85 -1.71 -1.12 15.78
C GLY A 85 -1.28 -2.55 15.44
N LEU A 86 -1.61 -3.05 14.25
CA LEU A 86 -1.10 -4.32 13.73
C LEU A 86 0.43 -4.32 13.70
N VAL A 87 1.06 -3.33 13.05
CA VAL A 87 2.53 -3.27 12.93
C VAL A 87 3.19 -3.33 14.30
N MET A 88 2.69 -2.55 15.28
CA MET A 88 3.21 -2.58 16.64
C MET A 88 3.04 -3.96 17.29
N LYS A 89 1.86 -4.59 17.16
CA LYS A 89 1.63 -5.94 17.69
C LYS A 89 2.59 -6.97 17.08
N MET A 90 2.88 -6.86 15.79
CA MET A 90 3.79 -7.76 15.10
C MET A 90 5.25 -7.54 15.51
N VAL A 91 5.68 -6.29 15.67
CA VAL A 91 7.03 -5.93 16.16
C VAL A 91 7.24 -6.35 17.62
N PHE A 92 6.19 -6.33 18.44
CA PHE A 92 6.24 -6.80 19.83
C PHE A 92 6.01 -8.30 20.00
N ASN A 93 5.72 -9.04 18.93
CA ASN A 93 5.65 -10.49 18.97
C ASN A 93 7.06 -11.06 18.72
N PRO A 94 7.76 -11.58 19.76
CA PRO A 94 9.13 -12.05 19.61
C PRO A 94 9.23 -13.30 18.74
N ALA A 95 8.13 -14.03 18.47
CA ALA A 95 8.13 -15.14 17.53
C ALA A 95 8.13 -14.65 16.06
N LEU A 96 7.70 -13.42 15.79
CA LEU A 96 7.69 -12.82 14.46
C LEU A 96 8.85 -11.83 14.24
N PHE A 97 9.27 -11.10 15.26
CA PHE A 97 10.24 -10.02 15.14
C PHE A 97 11.48 -10.27 15.99
N ASP A 98 12.66 -10.07 15.40
CA ASP A 98 13.95 -10.16 16.05
C ASP A 98 14.38 -8.74 16.47
N LEU A 99 14.24 -8.41 17.75
CA LEU A 99 14.56 -7.07 18.29
C LEU A 99 16.04 -6.71 18.14
N GLU A 100 16.94 -7.68 18.18
CA GLU A 100 18.38 -7.45 18.05
C GLU A 100 18.73 -7.07 16.61
N LYS A 101 18.16 -7.81 15.64
CA LYS A 101 18.36 -7.55 14.20
C LYS A 101 17.50 -6.41 13.68
N LYS A 102 16.46 -6.02 14.42
CA LYS A 102 15.44 -5.05 14.01
C LYS A 102 14.78 -5.43 12.67
N ASP A 103 14.54 -6.73 12.47
CA ASP A 103 13.88 -7.25 11.27
C ASP A 103 12.90 -8.38 11.66
N PHE A 104 11.98 -8.70 10.75
CA PHE A 104 11.13 -9.86 10.89
C PHE A 104 11.95 -11.15 10.73
N LYS A 105 11.65 -12.14 11.57
CA LYS A 105 12.26 -13.47 11.52
C LYS A 105 11.91 -14.22 10.24
N PHE A 106 10.75 -13.90 9.67
CA PHE A 106 10.22 -14.57 8.48
C PHE A 106 10.06 -13.61 7.30
N MET A 107 10.35 -14.11 6.10
CA MET A 107 10.11 -13.41 4.85
C MET A 107 8.62 -13.18 4.65
N GLY A 108 8.22 -11.92 4.70
CA GLY A 108 6.83 -11.53 4.57
C GLY A 108 6.63 -10.03 4.45
N CYS A 109 5.37 -9.63 4.52
CA CYS A 109 4.95 -8.24 4.37
C CYS A 109 3.62 -7.99 5.09
N CYS A 110 3.36 -6.72 5.42
CA CYS A 110 2.03 -6.32 5.86
C CYS A 110 1.05 -6.36 4.69
N GLN A 111 -0.11 -6.96 4.92
CA GLN A 111 -1.18 -7.10 3.94
C GLN A 111 -2.53 -6.72 4.54
N SER A 112 -3.32 -5.98 3.77
CA SER A 112 -4.66 -5.53 4.13
C SER A 112 -5.66 -6.04 3.11
N ILE A 113 -6.82 -6.54 3.56
CA ILE A 113 -7.93 -6.97 2.70
C ILE A 113 -9.18 -6.19 3.09
N TYR A 114 -9.82 -5.56 2.12
CA TYR A 114 -11.00 -4.72 2.30
C TYR A 114 -12.20 -5.37 1.65
N TYR A 115 -13.28 -5.52 2.42
CA TYR A 115 -14.43 -6.35 2.04
C TYR A 115 -15.62 -5.54 1.53
N ASP A 116 -15.59 -4.24 1.76
CA ASP A 116 -16.72 -3.34 1.59
C ASP A 116 -16.28 -2.11 0.77
N ASP A 117 -17.19 -1.57 -0.04
CA ASP A 117 -17.02 -0.24 -0.63
C ASP A 117 -17.63 0.79 0.34
N PRO A 118 -16.84 1.73 0.88
CA PRO A 118 -17.33 2.68 1.87
C PRO A 118 -18.41 3.63 1.31
N ASN A 119 -18.53 3.76 -0.01
CA ASN A 119 -19.58 4.58 -0.64
C ASN A 119 -20.92 3.84 -0.69
N GLN A 120 -20.88 2.51 -0.73
CA GLN A 120 -22.06 1.65 -0.81
C GLN A 120 -22.65 1.31 0.56
N LEU A 121 -21.88 1.46 1.65
CA LEU A 121 -22.39 1.25 3.00
C LEU A 121 -23.39 2.34 3.41
N VAL A 122 -24.46 1.92 4.10
CA VAL A 122 -25.39 2.82 4.79
C VAL A 122 -24.69 3.50 5.96
N ASP A 123 -23.98 2.73 6.79
CA ASP A 123 -23.14 3.23 7.89
C ASP A 123 -21.65 2.95 7.60
N GLN A 124 -20.85 4.01 7.40
CA GLN A 124 -19.40 3.85 7.14
C GLN A 124 -18.61 3.31 8.33
N ARG A 125 -19.19 3.28 9.54
CA ARG A 125 -18.58 2.65 10.72
C ARG A 125 -18.57 1.13 10.62
N ASP A 126 -19.41 0.58 9.73
CA ASP A 126 -19.54 -0.85 9.50
C ASP A 126 -18.53 -1.41 8.49
N PHE A 127 -17.58 -0.59 8.03
CA PHE A 127 -16.55 -1.01 7.09
C PHE A 127 -15.65 -2.10 7.69
N ARG A 128 -15.48 -3.20 6.95
CA ARG A 128 -14.71 -4.37 7.40
C ARG A 128 -13.42 -4.51 6.62
N ALA A 129 -12.37 -4.80 7.38
CA ALA A 129 -11.05 -5.10 6.85
C ALA A 129 -10.40 -6.23 7.63
N VAL A 130 -9.50 -6.94 6.96
CA VAL A 130 -8.49 -7.80 7.59
C VAL A 130 -7.15 -7.10 7.44
N PHE A 131 -6.40 -7.02 8.53
CA PHE A 131 -5.01 -6.57 8.52
C PHE A 131 -4.13 -7.69 9.07
N GLY A 132 -3.06 -8.03 8.38
CA GLY A 132 -2.16 -9.09 8.81
C GLY A 132 -0.75 -9.03 8.23
N TYR A 133 0.03 -10.03 8.60
CA TYR A 133 1.37 -10.28 8.07
C TYR A 133 1.34 -11.56 7.24
N ALA A 134 1.64 -11.43 5.94
CA ALA A 134 1.68 -12.52 4.98
C ALA A 134 3.11 -13.04 4.85
N VAL A 135 3.33 -14.29 5.25
CA VAL A 135 4.61 -14.99 5.19
C VAL A 135 4.63 -15.86 3.93
N THR A 136 5.69 -15.75 3.15
CA THR A 136 5.85 -16.45 1.86
C THR A 136 6.64 -17.75 1.96
N GLU A 137 7.34 -17.95 3.08
CA GLU A 137 8.05 -19.21 3.36
C GLU A 137 7.21 -20.14 4.24
N SER A 138 7.53 -21.44 4.18
CA SER A 138 6.85 -22.44 5.01
C SER A 138 7.35 -22.38 6.45
N LEU A 139 6.42 -22.44 7.39
CA LEU A 139 6.67 -22.51 8.83
C LEU A 139 6.30 -23.89 9.37
N SER A 140 7.02 -24.36 10.39
CA SER A 140 6.62 -25.56 11.13
C SER A 140 5.37 -25.29 11.98
N ALA A 141 4.68 -26.35 12.39
CA ALA A 141 3.53 -26.24 13.30
C ALA A 141 3.92 -25.53 14.61
N ASP A 142 5.08 -25.89 15.17
CA ASP A 142 5.60 -25.29 16.41
C ASP A 142 5.84 -23.78 16.27
N GLN A 143 6.34 -23.34 15.11
CA GLN A 143 6.55 -21.91 14.83
C GLN A 143 5.21 -21.16 14.72
N VAL A 144 4.22 -21.73 14.02
CA VAL A 144 2.87 -21.15 13.93
C VAL A 144 2.24 -21.05 15.32
N GLU A 145 2.35 -22.11 16.13
CA GLU A 145 1.83 -22.12 17.50
C GLU A 145 2.56 -21.11 18.40
N GLU A 146 3.88 -20.97 18.28
CA GLU A 146 4.65 -19.94 18.98
C GLU A 146 4.13 -18.54 18.68
N VAL A 147 3.91 -18.21 17.39
CA VAL A 147 3.36 -16.90 16.99
C VAL A 147 1.99 -16.65 17.62
N LEU A 148 1.10 -17.64 17.59
CA LEU A 148 -0.26 -17.53 18.11
C LEU A 148 -0.33 -17.48 19.64
N ARG A 149 0.60 -18.14 20.34
CA ARG A 149 0.67 -18.11 21.83
C ARG A 149 0.96 -16.72 22.38
N HIS A 150 1.63 -15.85 21.62
CA HIS A 150 1.93 -14.49 22.04
C HIS A 150 0.73 -13.51 21.91
N ASP A 151 -0.24 -13.79 21.05
CA ASP A 151 -1.48 -12.99 20.96
C ASP A 151 -2.67 -13.89 20.62
N SER A 152 -3.48 -14.21 21.64
CA SER A 152 -4.69 -15.04 21.49
C SER A 152 -5.77 -14.44 20.58
N SER A 153 -5.71 -13.13 20.27
CA SER A 153 -6.63 -12.48 19.33
C SER A 153 -6.16 -12.58 17.88
N LEU A 154 -4.92 -13.02 17.65
CA LEU A 154 -4.35 -13.22 16.33
C LEU A 154 -4.94 -14.49 15.72
N LYS A 155 -5.44 -14.36 14.49
CA LYS A 155 -5.91 -15.49 13.68
C LYS A 155 -4.81 -15.93 12.73
N HIS A 156 -4.88 -17.19 12.32
CA HIS A 156 -3.97 -17.77 11.32
C HIS A 156 -4.79 -18.35 10.18
N GLU A 157 -4.28 -18.15 8.99
CA GLU A 157 -4.68 -18.89 7.81
C GLU A 157 -3.45 -19.56 7.21
N GLY A 158 -3.60 -20.84 6.82
CA GLY A 158 -2.57 -21.58 6.10
C GLY A 158 -2.40 -21.10 4.65
N GLU A 159 -2.02 -22.02 3.77
CA GLU A 159 -1.67 -21.69 2.41
C GLU A 159 -2.84 -21.05 1.63
N ILE A 160 -2.53 -19.92 1.01
CA ILE A 160 -3.32 -19.27 -0.04
C ILE A 160 -2.48 -19.39 -1.31
N ALA A 161 -3.03 -20.12 -2.28
CA ALA A 161 -2.34 -20.38 -3.54
C ALA A 161 -2.07 -19.08 -4.31
N GLU A 162 -1.12 -19.15 -5.23
CA GLU A 162 -0.96 -18.10 -6.24
C GLU A 162 -2.30 -17.88 -6.97
N SER A 163 -2.67 -16.62 -7.17
CA SER A 163 -3.95 -16.26 -7.76
C SER A 163 -3.78 -15.31 -8.93
N LYS A 164 -4.51 -15.55 -10.02
CA LYS A 164 -4.61 -14.57 -11.11
C LYS A 164 -5.49 -13.41 -10.64
N CYS A 165 -5.03 -12.19 -10.86
CA CYS A 165 -5.76 -10.99 -10.41
C CYS A 165 -5.45 -9.77 -11.28
N ILE A 166 -6.12 -8.65 -11.02
CA ILE A 166 -5.71 -7.34 -11.49
C ILE A 166 -4.80 -6.74 -10.42
N THR A 167 -3.69 -6.15 -10.84
CA THR A 167 -2.74 -5.49 -9.92
C THR A 167 -2.21 -4.18 -10.47
N THR A 168 -1.83 -3.29 -9.57
CA THR A 168 -1.03 -2.10 -9.85
C THR A 168 -0.16 -1.77 -8.64
N TYR A 169 0.75 -0.80 -8.76
CA TYR A 169 1.55 -0.36 -7.63
C TYR A 169 1.59 1.16 -7.53
N PHE A 170 2.01 1.65 -6.37
CA PHE A 170 2.28 3.07 -6.13
C PHE A 170 3.58 3.24 -5.33
N PRO A 171 4.44 4.23 -5.65
CA PRO A 171 5.64 4.50 -4.86
C PRO A 171 5.32 4.85 -3.41
N TRP A 172 6.01 4.22 -2.46
CA TRP A 172 5.82 4.44 -1.04
C TRP A 172 7.05 5.10 -0.42
N ARG A 173 6.82 6.24 0.23
CA ARG A 173 7.83 7.07 0.89
C ARG A 173 7.49 7.36 2.36
N ASN A 174 6.22 7.64 2.62
CA ASN A 174 5.68 7.99 3.92
C ASN A 174 4.14 7.84 3.94
N LYS A 175 3.52 8.18 5.08
CA LYS A 175 2.05 8.13 5.28
C LYS A 175 1.26 8.97 4.26
N LEU A 176 1.81 10.10 3.81
CA LEU A 176 1.16 10.94 2.82
C LEU A 176 1.17 10.27 1.44
N SER A 177 2.30 9.69 1.02
CA SER A 177 2.33 8.90 -0.23
C SER A 177 1.42 7.67 -0.17
N TYR A 178 1.26 7.02 0.99
CA TYR A 178 0.30 5.92 1.16
C TYR A 178 -1.13 6.39 0.88
N SER A 179 -1.53 7.53 1.48
CA SER A 179 -2.86 8.12 1.29
C SER A 179 -3.11 8.58 -0.15
N ILE A 180 -2.10 9.16 -0.81
CA ILE A 180 -2.17 9.53 -2.23
C ILE A 180 -2.29 8.27 -3.09
N GLY A 181 -1.51 7.23 -2.77
CA GLY A 181 -1.51 5.95 -3.46
C GLY A 181 -2.89 5.32 -3.51
N ALA A 182 -3.54 5.14 -2.36
CA ALA A 182 -4.89 4.60 -2.28
C ALA A 182 -5.90 5.42 -3.10
N LYS A 183 -5.83 6.76 -3.02
CA LYS A 183 -6.72 7.67 -3.79
C LYS A 183 -6.53 7.60 -5.30
N LYS A 184 -5.37 7.17 -5.79
CA LYS A 184 -5.10 7.04 -7.23
C LYS A 184 -5.21 5.60 -7.74
N ALA A 185 -4.79 4.63 -6.94
CA ALA A 185 -4.74 3.22 -7.32
C ALA A 185 -6.13 2.59 -7.33
N TYR A 186 -6.96 2.83 -6.32
CA TYR A 186 -8.29 2.22 -6.26
C TYR A 186 -9.21 2.65 -7.41
N PRO A 187 -9.34 3.96 -7.75
CA PRO A 187 -10.15 4.35 -8.89
C PRO A 187 -9.66 3.76 -10.22
N ALA A 188 -8.34 3.63 -10.40
CA ALA A 188 -7.77 3.02 -11.59
C ALA A 188 -8.08 1.52 -11.66
N LEU A 189 -7.90 0.79 -10.55
CA LEU A 189 -8.26 -0.62 -10.44
C LEU A 189 -9.75 -0.84 -10.69
N ASP A 190 -10.61 0.02 -10.15
CA ASP A 190 -12.06 -0.09 -10.28
C ASP A 190 -12.55 0.17 -11.70
N ALA A 191 -11.95 1.14 -12.40
CA ALA A 191 -12.21 1.36 -13.81
C ALA A 191 -11.81 0.13 -14.63
N PHE A 192 -10.57 -0.35 -14.46
CA PHE A 192 -10.07 -1.52 -15.19
C PHE A 192 -10.89 -2.79 -14.90
N PHE A 193 -11.25 -3.03 -13.63
CA PHE A 193 -12.07 -4.15 -13.21
C PHE A 193 -13.42 -4.14 -13.93
N ARG A 194 -14.14 -3.01 -13.92
CA ARG A 194 -15.46 -2.90 -14.57
C ARG A 194 -15.39 -3.06 -16.08
N GLU A 195 -14.40 -2.46 -16.72
CA GLU A 195 -14.19 -2.56 -18.16
C GLU A 195 -13.89 -3.99 -18.62
N ASN A 196 -13.24 -4.80 -17.77
CA ASN A 196 -12.75 -6.13 -18.13
C ASN A 196 -13.45 -7.27 -17.37
N GLN A 197 -14.49 -6.99 -16.59
CA GLN A 197 -15.10 -7.99 -15.70
C GLN A 197 -15.59 -9.22 -16.49
N SER A 198 -16.40 -8.99 -17.52
CA SER A 198 -16.98 -10.07 -18.33
C SER A 198 -15.93 -10.76 -19.20
N SER A 199 -14.98 -10.02 -19.77
CA SER A 199 -13.97 -10.58 -20.69
C SER A 199 -12.92 -11.43 -19.98
N LEU A 200 -12.62 -11.10 -18.72
CA LEU A 200 -11.66 -11.84 -17.90
C LEU A 200 -12.31 -12.89 -16.99
N GLY A 201 -13.65 -13.01 -16.99
CA GLY A 201 -14.37 -13.92 -16.11
C GLY A 201 -14.17 -13.60 -14.63
N LEU A 202 -14.10 -12.31 -14.28
CA LEU A 202 -13.90 -11.88 -12.90
C LEU A 202 -15.20 -12.03 -12.11
N PRO A 203 -15.09 -12.33 -10.80
CA PRO A 203 -16.27 -12.49 -9.96
C PRO A 203 -17.10 -11.20 -9.86
N GLU A 204 -18.38 -11.33 -9.55
CA GLU A 204 -19.28 -10.18 -9.43
C GLU A 204 -18.87 -9.27 -8.26
N ARG A 205 -18.59 -9.89 -7.11
CA ARG A 205 -18.12 -9.18 -5.92
C ARG A 205 -16.63 -8.85 -6.06
N LYS A 206 -16.29 -7.56 -5.95
CA LYS A 206 -14.89 -7.11 -5.90
C LYS A 206 -14.38 -7.15 -4.46
N LEU A 207 -13.25 -7.82 -4.24
CA LEU A 207 -12.40 -7.63 -3.06
C LEU A 207 -11.18 -6.79 -3.44
N SER A 208 -10.70 -6.02 -2.48
CA SER A 208 -9.50 -5.21 -2.63
C SER A 208 -8.45 -5.63 -1.62
N LEU A 209 -7.20 -5.73 -2.04
CA LEU A 209 -6.08 -6.09 -1.19
C LEU A 209 -4.93 -5.11 -1.42
N GLU A 210 -4.20 -4.78 -0.36
CA GLU A 210 -2.98 -4.00 -0.39
C GLU A 210 -1.83 -4.80 0.22
N ARG A 211 -0.65 -4.72 -0.39
CA ARG A 211 0.59 -5.34 0.10
C ARG A 211 1.67 -4.27 0.22
N SER A 212 2.23 -4.11 1.41
CA SER A 212 3.30 -3.15 1.66
C SER A 212 4.66 -3.78 1.37
N MET A 213 5.29 -3.37 0.27
CA MET A 213 6.61 -3.87 -0.16
C MET A 213 7.68 -2.87 0.25
N GLU A 214 7.94 -2.79 1.57
CA GLU A 214 8.77 -1.75 2.16
C GLU A 214 10.19 -1.72 1.59
N LYS A 215 10.80 -2.89 1.43
CA LYS A 215 12.16 -3.05 0.87
C LYS A 215 12.26 -2.58 -0.59
N GLU A 216 11.14 -2.55 -1.31
CA GLU A 216 11.04 -2.09 -2.70
C GLU A 216 10.53 -0.64 -2.82
N GLY A 217 10.16 -0.01 -1.69
CA GLY A 217 9.66 1.36 -1.66
C GLY A 217 8.36 1.53 -2.45
N ARG A 218 7.45 0.55 -2.40
CA ARG A 218 6.15 0.58 -3.08
C ARG A 218 5.04 -0.13 -2.29
N ILE A 219 3.80 0.21 -2.60
CA ILE A 219 2.61 -0.53 -2.18
C ILE A 219 1.99 -1.13 -3.44
N GLU A 220 1.65 -2.41 -3.37
CA GLU A 220 0.94 -3.11 -4.43
C GLU A 220 -0.54 -3.20 -4.06
N TYR A 221 -1.41 -3.02 -5.04
CA TYR A 221 -2.86 -3.02 -4.90
C TYR A 221 -3.44 -4.05 -5.83
N TYR A 222 -4.40 -4.82 -5.34
CA TYR A 222 -4.93 -5.99 -6.02
C TYR A 222 -6.46 -6.00 -5.96
N CYS A 223 -7.09 -6.52 -7.01
CA CYS A 223 -8.51 -6.84 -7.04
C CYS A 223 -8.83 -7.93 -8.08
N GLY A 224 -10.08 -8.42 -8.09
CA GLY A 224 -10.54 -9.37 -9.10
C GLY A 224 -9.73 -10.67 -9.14
N PHE A 225 -9.68 -11.35 -8.00
CA PHE A 225 -9.02 -12.65 -7.87
C PHE A 225 -9.80 -13.75 -8.58
N ASP A 226 -9.14 -14.88 -8.85
CA ASP A 226 -9.88 -16.09 -9.20
C ASP A 226 -10.87 -16.50 -8.09
N GLU A 227 -11.87 -17.28 -8.48
CA GLU A 227 -12.99 -17.65 -7.62
C GLU A 227 -12.53 -18.34 -6.33
N LYS A 228 -11.61 -19.31 -6.43
CA LYS A 228 -11.08 -20.05 -5.27
C LYS A 228 -10.40 -19.14 -4.26
N THR A 229 -9.55 -18.22 -4.73
CA THR A 229 -8.82 -17.29 -3.86
C THR A 229 -9.76 -16.25 -3.28
N GLN A 230 -10.73 -15.78 -4.07
CA GLN A 230 -11.77 -14.90 -3.59
C GLN A 230 -12.60 -15.55 -2.47
N GLU A 231 -13.09 -16.77 -2.66
CA GLU A 231 -13.82 -17.52 -1.62
C GLU A 231 -12.97 -17.70 -0.37
N ARG A 232 -11.69 -18.01 -0.52
CA ARG A 232 -10.76 -18.13 0.59
C ARG A 232 -10.66 -16.83 1.37
N PHE A 233 -10.43 -15.69 0.69
CA PHE A 233 -10.40 -14.39 1.36
C PHE A 233 -11.74 -14.02 1.99
N LEU A 234 -12.86 -14.35 1.36
CA LEU A 234 -14.19 -14.16 1.93
C LEU A 234 -14.38 -14.94 3.23
N SER A 235 -13.87 -16.17 3.29
CA SER A 235 -13.96 -17.01 4.49
C SER A 235 -13.17 -16.45 5.68
N LEU A 236 -12.15 -15.61 5.44
CA LEU A 236 -11.39 -14.94 6.49
C LEU A 236 -12.21 -13.88 7.24
N MET A 237 -13.35 -13.42 6.72
CA MET A 237 -14.16 -12.37 7.36
C MET A 237 -15.40 -12.97 8.01
N THR A 238 -15.35 -13.12 9.34
CA THR A 238 -16.47 -13.67 10.12
C THR A 238 -17.34 -12.57 10.76
N LEU A 239 -16.95 -11.30 10.66
CA LEU A 239 -17.75 -10.19 11.19
C LEU A 239 -18.97 -9.93 10.29
N PRO A 240 -20.15 -9.64 10.89
CA PRO A 240 -21.39 -9.47 10.14
C PRO A 240 -21.28 -8.30 9.15
N ARG A 241 -21.86 -8.49 7.96
CA ARG A 241 -21.94 -7.44 6.94
C ARG A 241 -22.76 -6.26 7.47
N GLY A 242 -22.35 -5.05 7.09
CA GLY A 242 -23.22 -3.88 7.22
C GLY A 242 -24.31 -3.87 6.14
N GLU A 243 -25.24 -2.93 6.27
CA GLU A 243 -26.26 -2.66 5.26
C GLU A 243 -25.67 -1.85 4.09
N TYR A 244 -26.10 -2.16 2.87
CA TYR A 244 -25.72 -1.47 1.64
C TYR A 244 -26.91 -0.68 1.08
N LYS A 245 -26.62 0.42 0.40
CA LYS A 245 -27.59 1.30 -0.25
C LYS A 245 -28.18 0.69 -1.53
#